data_AF-A0A072V1Y7-F1
#
_entry.id   AF-A0A072V1Y7-F1
#
_cell.length_a   1.000
_cell.length_b   1.000
_cell.length_c   1.000
_cell.angle_alpha   90.00
_cell.angle_beta   90.00
_cell.angle_gamma   90.00
#
_symmetry.space_group_name_H-M   'P 1'
#
loop_
_entity.id
_entity.type
_entity.pdbx_description
1 polymer ?
#
loop_
_entity_poly.entity_id
_entity_poly.type
_entity_poly.pdbx_seq_one_letter_code
_entity_poly.pdbx_strand_id
1 'polypeptide(L)'
;MEEQSINGTMSTKTTQDLAIEGHKYLEETIQHAFKILSSMNDELCNPVWWSTSPSSATSPNAPSSNGDANSENSGQHADGAAPSGGAGGALDEARLRYKDAVAGLRSVLAAIPNSQKELGNKNLHLKILIDQLRELITDISTWQSPFST
;
A
#
# COMPACT_ATOMS: atom_id res chain seq x y z
N MET A 1 43.71 11.36 -8.29
CA MET A 1 42.88 12.23 -9.16
C MET A 1 41.83 11.33 -9.75
N GLU A 2 40.69 11.21 -9.07
CA GLU A 2 39.50 10.50 -9.54
C GLU A 2 38.33 11.03 -8.71
N GLU A 3 37.79 12.15 -9.20
CA GLU A 3 36.53 12.71 -8.73
C GLU A 3 35.39 11.90 -9.35
N GLN A 4 34.71 11.06 -8.56
CA GLN A 4 33.41 10.54 -8.93
C GLN A 4 32.33 11.45 -8.35
N SER A 5 31.78 12.25 -9.25
CA SER A 5 30.62 13.12 -9.16
C SER A 5 29.55 12.63 -8.17
N ILE A 6 29.53 13.22 -6.98
CA ILE A 6 28.39 13.20 -6.06
C ILE A 6 27.39 14.30 -6.42
N ASN A 7 26.98 14.41 -7.68
CA ASN A 7 25.76 15.14 -8.02
C ASN A 7 24.55 14.23 -7.81
N GLY A 8 24.37 13.83 -6.55
CA GLY A 8 23.09 13.35 -6.06
C GLY A 8 22.18 14.56 -5.95
N THR A 9 21.38 14.80 -6.99
CA THR A 9 20.24 15.70 -6.95
C THR A 9 19.47 15.40 -5.66
N MET A 10 19.59 16.27 -4.64
CA MET A 10 18.76 16.21 -3.45
C MET A 10 17.33 16.55 -3.90
N SER A 11 16.65 15.55 -4.47
CA SER A 11 15.20 15.59 -4.67
C SER A 11 14.59 15.52 -3.28
N THR A 12 14.59 16.68 -2.61
CA THR A 12 13.86 16.92 -1.38
C THR A 12 12.41 16.85 -1.78
N LYS A 13 11.85 15.65 -1.63
CA LYS A 13 10.45 15.36 -1.97
C LYS A 13 9.58 16.45 -1.35
N THR A 14 8.90 17.22 -2.19
CA THR A 14 8.19 18.41 -1.72
C THR A 14 6.99 17.98 -0.87
N THR A 15 6.51 18.87 0.00
CA THR A 15 5.29 18.58 0.77
C THR A 15 4.10 18.27 -0.14
N GLN A 16 4.05 18.87 -1.34
CA GLN A 16 3.05 18.54 -2.36
C GLN A 16 3.23 17.11 -2.90
N ASP A 17 4.46 16.69 -3.19
CA ASP A 17 4.74 15.32 -3.65
C ASP A 17 4.39 14.28 -2.59
N LEU A 18 4.66 14.58 -1.31
CA LEU A 18 4.24 13.74 -0.18
C LEU A 18 2.71 13.68 -0.09
N ALA A 19 2.00 14.79 -0.31
CA ALA A 19 0.54 14.81 -0.28
C ALA A 19 -0.07 13.94 -1.39
N ILE A 20 0.47 14.03 -2.62
CA ILE A 20 0.02 13.22 -3.76
C ILE A 20 0.29 11.72 -3.50
N GLU A 21 1.47 11.39 -2.99
CA GLU A 21 1.82 10.01 -2.65
C GLU A 21 0.97 9.46 -1.50
N GLY A 22 0.72 10.27 -0.46
CA GLY A 22 -0.16 9.89 0.66
C GLY A 22 -1.59 9.61 0.20
N HIS A 23 -2.10 10.41 -0.74
CA HIS A 23 -3.42 10.17 -1.34
C HIS A 23 -3.46 8.84 -2.11
N LYS A 24 -2.43 8.55 -2.90
CA LYS A 24 -2.30 7.28 -3.61
C LYS A 24 -2.33 6.08 -2.66
N TYR A 25 -1.49 6.07 -1.63
CA TYR A 25 -1.44 4.95 -0.68
C TYR A 25 -2.75 4.80 0.10
N LEU A 26 -3.47 5.90 0.36
CA LEU A 26 -4.79 5.84 0.98
C LEU A 26 -5.80 5.09 0.09
N GLU A 27 -5.85 5.42 -1.20
CA GLU A 27 -6.73 4.74 -2.15
C GLU A 27 -6.38 3.25 -2.28
N GLU A 28 -5.09 2.92 -2.40
CA GLU A 28 -4.62 1.53 -2.46
C GLU A 28 -4.98 0.76 -1.18
N THR A 29 -4.83 1.39 -0.02
CA THR A 29 -5.22 0.80 1.28
C THR A 29 -6.71 0.45 1.31
N ILE A 30 -7.58 1.36 0.84
CA ILE A 30 -9.03 1.14 0.78
C ILE A 30 -9.36 -0.01 -0.18
N GLN A 31 -8.77 -0.02 -1.38
CA GLN A 31 -9.01 -1.06 -2.38
C GLN A 31 -8.57 -2.44 -1.89
N HIS A 32 -7.40 -2.54 -1.25
CA HIS A 32 -6.92 -3.81 -0.72
C HIS A 32 -7.74 -4.28 0.48
N ALA A 33 -8.19 -3.38 1.35
CA ALA A 33 -9.13 -3.73 2.42
C ALA A 33 -10.44 -4.31 1.85
N PHE A 34 -11.00 -3.69 0.81
CA PHE A 34 -12.19 -4.21 0.13
C PHE A 34 -11.93 -5.59 -0.49
N LYS A 35 -10.75 -5.80 -1.08
CA LYS A 35 -10.36 -7.10 -1.66
C LYS A 35 -10.22 -8.19 -0.62
N ILE A 36 -9.67 -7.89 0.57
CA ILE A 36 -9.63 -8.82 1.71
C ILE A 36 -11.05 -9.22 2.10
N LEU A 37 -11.94 -8.24 2.30
CA LEU A 37 -13.33 -8.50 2.70
C LEU A 37 -14.08 -9.32 1.65
N SER A 38 -13.92 -9.00 0.37
CA SER A 38 -14.55 -9.74 -0.73
C SER A 38 -14.01 -11.17 -0.82
N SER A 39 -12.69 -11.36 -0.72
CA SER A 39 -12.07 -12.69 -0.74
C SER A 39 -12.50 -13.55 0.46
N MET A 40 -12.62 -12.94 1.64
CA MET A 40 -13.17 -13.62 2.81
C MET A 40 -14.64 -13.98 2.61
N ASN A 41 -15.43 -13.09 2.01
CA ASN A 41 -16.83 -13.36 1.68
C ASN A 41 -16.98 -14.51 0.67
N ASP A 42 -16.16 -14.55 -0.39
CA ASP A 42 -16.16 -15.61 -1.40
C ASP A 42 -15.80 -16.98 -0.79
N GLU A 43 -14.81 -16.99 0.11
CA GLU A 43 -14.46 -18.18 0.89
C GLU A 43 -15.65 -18.63 1.75
N LEU A 44 -16.21 -17.74 2.57
CA LEU A 44 -17.31 -18.06 3.49
C LEU A 44 -18.62 -18.44 2.78
N CYS A 45 -18.84 -17.97 1.55
CA CYS A 45 -19.98 -18.35 0.74
C CYS A 45 -19.84 -19.72 0.07
N ASN A 46 -18.73 -20.44 0.25
CA ASN A 46 -18.50 -21.74 -0.39
C ASN A 46 -19.54 -22.81 0.06
N PRO A 47 -20.32 -23.38 -0.88
CA PRO A 47 -21.27 -24.46 -0.62
C PRO A 47 -20.74 -25.66 0.13
N VAL A 48 -19.45 -25.95 -0.04
CA VAL A 48 -18.83 -27.15 0.51
C VAL A 48 -18.74 -27.11 2.04
N TRP A 49 -18.79 -25.93 2.67
CA TRP A 49 -18.69 -25.77 4.12
C TRP A 49 -20.04 -25.82 4.85
N TRP A 50 -21.14 -25.59 4.13
CA TRP A 50 -22.50 -25.64 4.66
C TRP A 50 -23.33 -26.79 4.09
N SER A 51 -22.84 -27.49 3.06
CA SER A 51 -23.44 -28.73 2.57
C SER A 51 -23.23 -29.86 3.57
N THR A 52 -24.16 -29.99 4.50
CA THR A 52 -24.29 -31.21 5.30
C THR A 52 -25.05 -32.22 4.44
N SER A 53 -24.40 -33.27 3.94
CA SER A 53 -25.12 -34.36 3.25
C SER A 53 -26.13 -34.99 4.21
N PRO A 54 -27.45 -34.98 3.93
CA PRO A 54 -28.38 -35.85 4.62
C PRO A 54 -28.41 -37.18 3.87
N SER A 55 -27.41 -38.02 4.09
CA SER A 55 -27.46 -39.42 3.65
C SER A 55 -27.86 -40.30 4.83
N SER A 56 -29.17 -40.37 5.04
CA SER A 56 -29.91 -41.55 5.48
C SER A 56 -29.48 -42.21 6.80
N ALA A 57 -30.07 -41.76 7.92
CA ALA A 57 -30.24 -42.64 9.08
C ALA A 57 -31.14 -43.82 8.66
N THR A 58 -30.55 -45.01 8.61
CA THR A 58 -31.22 -46.28 8.35
C THR A 58 -32.26 -46.55 9.45
N SER A 59 -33.53 -46.26 9.15
CA SER A 59 -34.64 -46.86 9.89
C SER A 59 -34.79 -48.32 9.44
N PRO A 60 -34.78 -49.32 10.35
CA PRO A 60 -34.86 -50.72 9.99
C PRO A 60 -36.33 -51.14 9.85
N ASN A 61 -37.00 -50.76 8.76
CA ASN A 61 -38.21 -51.47 8.32
C ASN A 61 -38.70 -51.03 6.92
N ALA A 62 -38.31 -51.74 5.85
CA ALA A 62 -39.12 -51.98 4.64
C ALA A 62 -38.34 -52.87 3.64
N PRO A 63 -39.02 -53.75 2.87
CA PRO A 63 -38.41 -54.90 2.22
C PRO A 63 -37.77 -54.62 0.85
N SER A 64 -36.86 -55.53 0.49
CA SER A 64 -36.01 -55.62 -0.70
C SER A 64 -36.71 -55.42 -2.06
N SER A 65 -36.02 -54.72 -2.98
CA SER A 65 -36.10 -55.02 -4.42
C SER A 65 -34.70 -55.02 -5.05
N ASN A 66 -34.36 -56.14 -5.67
CA ASN A 66 -33.08 -56.51 -6.30
C ASN A 66 -32.69 -55.68 -7.54
N GLY A 67 -31.37 -55.61 -7.78
CA GLY A 67 -30.67 -55.64 -9.09
C GLY A 67 -30.78 -54.37 -9.96
N ASP A 68 -29.73 -53.83 -10.57
CA ASP A 68 -28.62 -54.49 -11.24
C ASP A 68 -27.41 -53.54 -11.33
N ALA A 69 -26.21 -54.12 -11.38
CA ALA A 69 -24.95 -53.41 -11.48
C ALA A 69 -24.52 -53.32 -12.96
N ASN A 70 -24.32 -52.11 -13.49
CA ASN A 70 -23.42 -51.92 -14.62
C ASN A 70 -22.47 -50.75 -14.33
N SER A 71 -21.22 -51.12 -14.08
CA SER A 71 -20.09 -50.20 -13.92
C SER A 71 -19.31 -50.23 -15.22
N GLU A 72 -19.46 -49.21 -16.05
CA GLU A 72 -18.56 -48.98 -17.19
C GLU A 72 -17.82 -47.67 -16.97
N ASN A 73 -16.69 -47.86 -16.29
CA ASN A 73 -15.55 -46.96 -16.21
C ASN A 73 -15.16 -46.44 -17.60
N SER A 74 -15.36 -45.15 -17.83
CA SER A 74 -14.55 -44.36 -18.75
C SER A 74 -14.08 -43.12 -18.01
N GLY A 75 -13.24 -43.34 -17.01
CA GLY A 75 -12.43 -42.31 -16.38
C GLY A 75 -11.40 -41.75 -17.37
N GLN A 76 -11.84 -40.84 -18.23
CA GLN A 76 -10.96 -39.83 -18.80
C GLN A 76 -10.74 -38.77 -17.73
N HIS A 77 -10.00 -39.14 -16.67
CA HIS A 77 -9.39 -38.15 -15.81
C HIS A 77 -8.20 -37.61 -16.60
N ALA A 78 -8.47 -36.55 -17.37
CA ALA A 78 -7.42 -35.68 -17.83
C ALA A 78 -6.49 -35.40 -16.65
N ASP A 79 -5.20 -35.45 -16.92
CA ASP A 79 -4.13 -34.95 -16.06
C ASP A 79 -4.34 -33.44 -15.89
N GLY A 80 -5.37 -33.10 -15.12
CA GLY A 80 -5.72 -31.78 -14.67
C GLY A 80 -5.10 -31.66 -13.31
N ALA A 81 -3.90 -31.09 -13.30
CA ALA A 81 -3.17 -30.64 -12.13
C ALA A 81 -4.10 -30.47 -10.92
N ALA A 82 -3.91 -31.32 -9.91
CA ALA A 82 -4.52 -31.14 -8.62
C ALA A 82 -4.38 -29.67 -8.20
N PRO A 83 -5.46 -28.91 -7.93
CA PRO A 83 -5.35 -27.71 -7.14
C PRO A 83 -5.11 -28.19 -5.70
N SER A 84 -3.85 -28.52 -5.44
CA SER A 84 -3.29 -28.66 -4.11
C SER A 84 -3.57 -27.35 -3.35
N GLY A 85 -4.61 -27.34 -2.52
CA GLY A 85 -4.65 -26.63 -1.24
C GLY A 85 -4.37 -25.12 -1.24
N GLY A 86 -4.77 -24.40 -2.28
CA GLY A 86 -4.58 -22.94 -2.37
C GLY A 86 -5.56 -22.11 -1.52
N ALA A 87 -5.69 -22.40 -0.23
CA ALA A 87 -6.42 -21.54 0.71
C ALA A 87 -5.64 -20.27 1.11
N GLY A 88 -4.45 -20.03 0.52
CA GLY A 88 -3.55 -18.94 0.89
C GLY A 88 -3.02 -18.13 -0.29
N GLY A 89 -3.73 -18.09 -1.42
CA GLY A 89 -3.26 -17.38 -2.61
C GLY A 89 -3.72 -15.92 -2.65
N ALA A 90 -5.01 -15.72 -2.91
CA ALA A 90 -5.57 -14.39 -3.15
C ALA A 90 -5.78 -13.58 -1.86
N LEU A 91 -6.21 -14.23 -0.77
CA LEU A 91 -6.42 -13.57 0.52
C LEU A 91 -5.10 -13.13 1.15
N ASP A 92 -4.09 -13.99 1.15
CA ASP A 92 -2.78 -13.66 1.71
C ASP A 92 -2.04 -12.62 0.85
N GLU A 93 -2.21 -12.66 -0.48
CA GLU A 93 -1.72 -11.59 -1.36
C GLU A 93 -2.42 -10.24 -1.07
N ALA A 94 -3.75 -10.23 -0.89
CA ALA A 94 -4.49 -9.01 -0.56
C ALA A 94 -4.07 -8.43 0.80
N ARG A 95 -3.80 -9.30 1.79
CA ARG A 95 -3.24 -8.91 3.11
C ARG A 95 -1.84 -8.34 2.98
N LEU A 96 -0.98 -8.95 2.17
CA LEU A 96 0.38 -8.46 1.94
C LEU A 96 0.35 -7.05 1.33
N ARG A 97 -0.45 -6.86 0.27
CA ARG A 97 -0.61 -5.55 -0.41
C ARG A 97 -1.20 -4.48 0.50
N TYR A 98 -2.20 -4.82 1.31
CA TYR A 98 -2.76 -3.92 2.31
C TYR A 98 -1.70 -3.48 3.32
N LYS A 99 -0.90 -4.42 3.83
CA LYS A 99 0.17 -4.12 4.80
C LYS A 99 1.23 -3.20 4.19
N ASP A 100 1.60 -3.44 2.94
CA ASP A 100 2.58 -2.63 2.22
C ASP A 100 2.07 -1.21 1.95
N ALA A 101 0.84 -1.06 1.45
CA ALA A 101 0.20 0.25 1.26
C ALA A 101 0.10 1.05 2.58
N VAL A 102 -0.25 0.38 3.68
CA VAL A 102 -0.28 0.99 5.01
C VAL A 102 1.12 1.41 5.47
N ALA A 103 2.16 0.62 5.19
CA ALA A 103 3.54 0.98 5.49
C ALA A 103 3.98 2.22 4.69
N GLY A 104 3.65 2.27 3.39
CA GLY A 104 3.86 3.44 2.53
C GLY A 104 3.16 4.69 3.08
N LEU A 105 1.87 4.58 3.44
CA LEU A 105 1.11 5.67 4.04
C LEU A 105 1.76 6.18 5.34
N ARG A 106 2.17 5.27 6.24
CA ARG A 106 2.87 5.64 7.49
C ARG A 106 4.20 6.34 7.23
N SER A 107 4.95 5.90 6.22
CA SER A 107 6.19 6.54 5.79
C SER A 107 5.96 7.98 5.34
N VAL A 108 4.95 8.20 4.49
CA VAL A 108 4.58 9.54 4.02
C VAL A 108 4.16 10.44 5.19
N LEU A 109 3.31 9.94 6.10
CA LEU A 109 2.90 10.69 7.29
C LEU A 109 4.09 11.09 8.18
N ALA A 110 5.09 10.22 8.31
CA ALA A 110 6.31 10.52 9.07
C ALA A 110 7.21 11.54 8.33
N ALA A 111 7.19 11.56 7.00
CA ALA A 111 7.98 12.48 6.19
C ALA A 111 7.43 13.92 6.17
N ILE A 112 6.10 14.10 6.34
CA ILE A 112 5.45 15.43 6.30
C ILE A 112 6.08 16.42 7.32
N PRO A 113 6.20 16.10 8.62
CA PRO A 113 6.81 17.02 9.60
C PRO A 113 8.26 17.39 9.26
N ASN A 114 9.03 16.43 8.71
CA ASN A 114 10.41 16.69 8.32
C ASN A 114 10.48 17.71 7.17
N SER A 115 9.62 17.55 6.16
CA SER A 115 9.54 18.51 5.04
C SER A 115 9.17 19.92 5.50
N GLN A 116 8.26 20.04 6.48
CA GLN A 116 7.87 21.34 7.05
C GLN A 116 9.02 21.98 7.84
N LYS A 117 9.76 21.20 8.63
CA LYS A 117 10.93 21.68 9.36
C LYS A 117 12.01 22.21 8.41
N GLU A 118 12.28 21.49 7.33
CA GLU A 118 13.26 21.90 6.33
C GLU A 118 12.85 23.22 5.64
N LEU A 119 11.58 23.36 5.26
CA LEU A 119 11.03 24.60 4.70
C LEU A 119 11.14 25.77 5.70
N GLY A 120 10.86 25.52 6.98
CA GLY A 120 11.05 26.51 8.05
C GLY A 120 12.50 26.97 8.19
N ASN A 121 13.45 26.05 8.15
CA ASN A 121 14.88 26.35 8.20
C ASN A 121 15.34 27.19 7.00
N LYS A 122 14.88 26.86 5.79
CA LYS A 122 15.15 27.63 4.57
C LYS A 122 14.60 29.06 4.68
N ASN A 123 13.38 29.23 5.20
CA ASN A 123 12.79 30.54 5.44
C ASN A 123 13.60 31.37 6.46
N LEU A 124 14.07 30.74 7.54
CA LEU A 124 14.92 31.41 8.52
C LEU A 124 16.23 31.91 7.89
N HIS A 125 16.86 31.07 7.08
CA HIS A 125 18.10 31.44 6.38
C HIS A 125 17.89 32.60 5.41
N LEU A 126 16.81 32.57 4.62
CA LEU A 126 16.44 33.68 3.74
C LEU A 126 16.23 34.98 4.53
N LYS A 127 15.57 34.91 5.67
CA LYS A 127 15.36 36.07 6.54
C LYS A 127 16.69 36.65 7.04
N ILE A 128 17.62 35.80 7.50
CA ILE A 128 18.96 36.23 7.92
C ILE A 128 19.70 36.94 6.77
N LEU A 129 19.67 36.38 5.55
CA LEU A 129 20.31 37.00 4.38
C LEU A 129 19.68 38.36 4.04
N ILE A 130 18.36 38.47 4.15
CA ILE A 130 17.65 39.74 3.93
C ILE A 130 18.06 40.78 4.98
N ASP A 131 18.16 40.38 6.24
CA ASP A 131 18.56 41.27 7.34
C ASP A 131 20.02 41.73 7.14
N GLN A 132 20.93 40.80 6.79
CA GLN A 132 22.32 41.12 6.45
C GLN A 132 22.42 42.11 5.27
N LEU A 133 21.60 41.92 4.23
CA LEU A 133 21.57 42.84 3.09
C LEU A 133 21.05 44.23 3.48
N ARG A 134 20.04 44.30 4.36
CA ARG A 134 19.49 45.58 4.85
C ARG A 134 20.51 46.35 5.68
N GLU A 135 21.23 45.67 6.56
CA GLU A 135 22.33 46.27 7.34
C GLU A 135 23.42 46.79 6.40
N LEU A 136 23.85 46.00 5.41
CA LEU A 136 24.85 46.43 4.43
C LEU A 136 24.42 47.67 3.64
N ILE A 137 23.16 47.72 3.19
CA ILE A 137 22.62 48.90 2.49
C ILE A 137 22.60 50.12 3.41
N THR A 138 22.26 49.93 4.68
CA THR A 138 22.24 51.00 5.69
C THR A 138 23.65 51.53 5.90
N ASP A 139 24.63 50.64 6.08
CA ASP A 139 26.04 51.00 6.19
C ASP A 139 26.48 51.80 4.96
N ILE A 140 26.27 51.29 3.74
CA ILE A 140 26.62 51.99 2.48
C ILE A 140 26.00 53.39 2.42
N SER A 141 24.74 53.52 2.84
CA SER A 141 24.02 54.80 2.84
C SER A 141 24.67 55.82 3.78
N THR A 142 25.26 55.39 4.90
CA THR A 142 26.00 56.31 5.80
C THR A 142 27.25 56.89 5.14
N TRP A 143 27.92 56.13 4.28
CA TRP A 143 29.09 56.61 3.52
C TRP A 143 28.72 57.55 2.37
N GLN A 144 27.47 57.50 1.89
CA GLN A 144 26.98 58.34 0.80
C GLN A 144 26.32 59.65 1.25
N SER A 145 26.21 59.92 2.56
CA SER A 145 25.83 61.27 2.99
C SER A 145 26.88 62.27 2.49
N PRO A 146 26.49 63.32 1.73
CA PRO A 146 27.43 64.30 1.26
C PRO A 146 28.10 64.93 2.49
N PHE A 147 29.42 64.86 2.56
CA PHE A 147 30.20 65.79 3.36
C PHE A 147 29.90 67.18 2.80
N SER A 148 28.83 67.82 3.28
CA SER A 148 28.50 69.21 2.95
C SER A 148 29.70 70.06 3.35
N THR A 149 30.35 70.62 2.34
CA THR A 149 31.35 71.69 2.45
C THR A 149 30.66 73.04 2.47
#